data_AF-A0A2G5CZ20-F1
#
_entry.id   AF-A0A2G5CZ20-F1
#
_cell.length_a   1.000
_cell.length_b   1.000
_cell.length_c   1.000
_cell.angle_alpha   90.00
_cell.angle_beta   90.00
_cell.angle_gamma   90.00
#
_symmetry.space_group_name_H-M   'P 1'
#
loop_
_entity.id
_entity.type
_entity.pdbx_description
1 polymer ?
#
loop_
_entity_poly.entity_id
_entity_poly.type
_entity_poly.pdbx_seq_one_letter_code
_entity_poly.pdbx_strand_id
1 'polypeptide(L)'
;MGRGKFKVKPTGRRHFSTPEEMFAGTSTRPRTFRQEETGDVEEEVESQFEDESDDEPEKRKGAQGVIEIQNPNLVKQKNVKARAVDLEKTTELFKREREEIEKQRVHERYMKLQEQRKTEHARKDLERLTLIWQQRAEAAKK
;
A
#
# COMPACT_ATOMS: atom_id res chain seq x y z
N MET A 1 -20.95 52.92 -9.26
CA MET A 1 -20.22 51.66 -9.56
C MET A 1 -21.21 50.50 -9.52
N GLY A 2 -21.72 50.07 -10.66
CA GLY A 2 -22.72 48.99 -10.73
C GLY A 2 -22.05 47.63 -10.48
N ARG A 3 -22.35 46.99 -9.35
CA ARG A 3 -21.89 45.61 -9.11
C ARG A 3 -22.86 44.66 -9.81
N GLY A 4 -22.41 44.08 -10.93
CA GLY A 4 -23.15 43.07 -11.67
C GLY A 4 -23.47 41.85 -10.79
N LYS A 5 -24.70 41.35 -10.89
CA LYS A 5 -25.15 40.14 -10.19
C LYS A 5 -24.51 38.91 -10.85
N PHE A 6 -23.36 38.47 -10.33
CA PHE A 6 -22.72 37.24 -10.77
C PHE A 6 -23.53 36.03 -10.26
N LYS A 7 -24.25 35.35 -11.16
CA LYS A 7 -24.91 34.06 -10.84
C LYS A 7 -23.84 32.97 -10.87
N VAL A 8 -23.41 32.52 -9.69
CA VAL A 8 -22.52 31.35 -9.58
C VAL A 8 -23.30 30.14 -10.07
N LYS A 9 -22.87 29.53 -11.18
CA LYS A 9 -23.45 28.26 -11.63
C LYS A 9 -23.23 27.22 -10.53
N PRO A 10 -24.22 26.33 -10.26
CA PRO A 10 -23.99 25.25 -9.32
C PRO A 10 -22.81 24.43 -9.84
N THR A 11 -21.69 24.49 -9.13
CA THR A 11 -20.54 23.64 -9.40
C THR A 11 -21.02 22.22 -9.26
N GLY A 12 -21.14 21.51 -10.38
CA GLY A 12 -21.59 20.12 -10.41
C GLY A 12 -20.82 19.31 -9.38
N ARG A 13 -21.54 18.56 -8.55
CA ARG A 13 -20.94 17.70 -7.53
C ARG A 13 -20.08 16.68 -8.28
N ARG A 14 -18.76 16.72 -8.07
CA ARG A 14 -17.85 15.75 -8.66
C ARG A 14 -18.02 14.44 -7.90
N HIS A 15 -18.43 13.40 -8.59
CA HIS A 15 -18.49 12.06 -8.03
C HIS A 15 -17.10 11.45 -8.17
N PHE A 16 -16.44 11.21 -7.04
CA PHE A 16 -15.19 10.45 -6.99
C PHE A 16 -15.54 9.03 -6.58
N SER A 17 -14.97 8.04 -7.26
CA SER A 17 -15.12 6.64 -6.91
C SER A 17 -14.53 6.39 -5.52
N THR A 18 -15.28 5.72 -4.65
CA THR A 18 -14.77 5.31 -3.34
C THR A 18 -13.87 4.07 -3.50
N PRO A 19 -12.94 3.80 -2.56
CA PRO A 19 -12.10 2.60 -2.63
C PRO A 19 -12.92 1.31 -2.68
N GLU A 20 -14.01 1.23 -1.91
CA GLU A 20 -14.95 0.10 -1.93
C GLU A 20 -15.59 -0.12 -3.31
N GLU A 21 -15.93 0.96 -4.02
CA GLU A 21 -16.50 0.92 -5.36
C GLU A 21 -15.46 0.55 -6.45
N MET A 22 -14.18 0.85 -6.19
CA MET A 22 -13.06 0.40 -7.03
C MET A 22 -12.85 -1.11 -6.91
N PHE A 23 -12.88 -1.65 -5.68
CA PHE A 23 -12.78 -3.10 -5.43
C PHE A 23 -13.99 -3.87 -5.99
N ALA A 24 -15.19 -3.32 -5.82
CA ALA A 24 -16.42 -3.92 -6.38
C ALA A 24 -16.51 -3.81 -7.91
N GLY A 25 -15.61 -3.07 -8.57
CA GLY A 25 -15.58 -2.88 -10.02
C GLY A 25 -16.76 -2.09 -10.58
N THR A 26 -17.58 -1.47 -9.73
CA THR A 26 -18.73 -0.64 -10.11
C THR A 26 -18.36 0.83 -10.36
N SER A 27 -17.07 1.17 -10.24
CA SER A 27 -16.59 2.55 -10.36
C SER A 27 -16.94 3.16 -11.72
N THR A 28 -17.26 4.45 -11.72
CA THR A 28 -17.52 5.24 -12.94
C THR A 28 -16.27 5.47 -13.81
N ARG A 29 -15.07 5.02 -13.39
CA ARG A 29 -13.84 5.18 -14.18
C ARG A 29 -13.81 4.17 -15.34
N PRO A 30 -13.44 4.60 -16.56
CA PRO A 30 -13.35 3.69 -17.70
C PRO A 30 -12.25 2.64 -17.45
N ARG A 31 -12.55 1.37 -17.74
CA ARG A 31 -11.62 0.23 -17.59
C ARG A 31 -10.30 0.40 -18.37
N THR A 32 -10.27 1.26 -19.39
CA THR A 32 -9.09 1.56 -20.20
C THR A 32 -8.14 2.57 -19.56
N PHE A 33 -8.57 3.31 -18.53
CA PHE A 33 -7.72 4.23 -17.76
C PHE A 33 -7.14 3.53 -16.51
N ARG A 34 -6.82 2.23 -16.65
CA ARG A 34 -6.09 1.48 -15.62
C ARG A 34 -4.66 2.03 -15.62
N GLN A 35 -4.46 3.10 -14.86
CA GLN A 35 -3.13 3.57 -14.51
C GLN A 35 -2.49 2.43 -13.72
N GLU A 36 -1.34 1.97 -14.17
CA GLU A 36 -0.48 1.00 -13.50
C GLU A 36 0.06 1.63 -12.20
N GLU A 37 -0.83 1.83 -11.22
CA GLU A 37 -0.47 2.12 -9.84
C GLU A 37 -0.69 0.84 -9.04
N THR A 38 0.37 0.05 -8.99
CA THR A 38 0.92 -0.56 -7.76
C THR A 38 -0.09 -0.76 -6.62
N GLY A 39 -0.77 -1.90 -6.60
CA GLY A 39 -1.60 -2.35 -5.48
C GLY A 39 -2.58 -3.45 -5.90
N ASP A 40 -2.29 -4.68 -5.50
CA ASP A 40 -3.15 -5.87 -5.61
C ASP A 40 -3.42 -6.40 -7.03
N VAL A 41 -2.36 -6.97 -7.61
CA VAL A 41 -2.43 -8.13 -8.50
C VAL A 41 -1.90 -9.31 -7.69
N GLU A 42 -2.77 -10.00 -6.94
CA GLU A 42 -2.47 -11.33 -6.37
C GLU A 42 -3.08 -12.48 -7.20
N GLU A 43 -3.81 -12.21 -8.29
CA GLU A 43 -4.22 -13.23 -9.27
C GLU A 43 -4.19 -12.63 -10.68
N GLU A 44 -3.63 -13.34 -11.66
CA GLU A 44 -3.55 -13.01 -13.11
C GLU A 44 -2.40 -12.14 -13.64
N VAL A 45 -1.20 -12.15 -13.03
CA VAL A 45 0.04 -11.82 -13.78
C VAL A 45 1.13 -12.85 -13.44
N GLU A 46 0.92 -14.09 -13.85
CA GLU A 46 1.94 -15.16 -13.81
C GLU A 46 2.56 -15.42 -15.20
N SER A 47 2.52 -14.46 -16.14
CA SER A 47 2.98 -14.75 -17.51
C SER A 47 3.43 -13.53 -18.32
N GLN A 48 4.01 -12.50 -17.69
CA GLN A 48 4.72 -11.47 -18.45
C GLN A 48 5.86 -10.80 -17.67
N PHE A 49 6.75 -11.62 -17.12
CA PHE A 49 8.09 -11.18 -16.74
C PHE A 49 9.11 -12.18 -17.31
N GLU A 50 9.11 -12.27 -18.64
CA GLU A 50 10.18 -12.83 -19.44
C GLU A 50 11.29 -11.75 -19.53
N ASP A 51 11.95 -11.44 -18.41
CA ASP A 51 13.30 -10.85 -18.47
C ASP A 51 14.26 -12.02 -18.66
N GLU A 52 14.24 -12.50 -19.90
CA GLU A 52 15.12 -13.51 -20.46
C GLU A 52 16.52 -12.89 -20.59
N SER A 53 17.17 -12.68 -19.45
CA SER A 53 18.64 -12.60 -19.39
C SER A 53 19.22 -13.99 -19.28
N ASP A 54 18.77 -14.87 -20.18
CA ASP A 54 19.48 -16.08 -20.50
C ASP A 54 20.78 -15.66 -21.19
N ASP A 55 21.91 -16.05 -20.61
CA ASP A 55 23.25 -15.93 -21.22
C ASP A 55 23.40 -16.96 -22.36
N GLU A 56 22.29 -17.44 -22.94
CA GLU A 56 22.25 -17.92 -24.30
C GLU A 56 22.49 -16.73 -25.23
N PRO A 57 23.21 -16.90 -26.34
CA PRO A 57 23.29 -15.87 -27.35
C PRO A 57 21.93 -15.78 -28.02
N GLU A 58 20.97 -15.09 -27.38
CA GLU A 58 19.90 -14.43 -28.10
C GLU A 58 20.60 -13.71 -29.25
N LYS A 59 20.27 -14.08 -30.48
CA LYS A 59 20.97 -13.58 -31.68
C LYS A 59 20.61 -12.11 -31.82
N ARG A 60 21.24 -11.26 -31.01
CA ARG A 60 21.12 -9.81 -31.03
C ARG A 60 21.52 -9.38 -32.43
N LYS A 61 20.55 -8.88 -33.18
CA LYS A 61 20.73 -8.58 -34.60
C LYS A 61 21.78 -7.47 -34.74
N GLY A 62 22.74 -7.66 -35.64
CA GLY A 62 23.75 -6.65 -35.97
C GLY A 62 24.97 -6.63 -35.04
N ALA A 63 25.60 -5.46 -34.90
CA ALA A 63 26.90 -5.31 -34.23
C ALA A 63 26.85 -5.60 -32.71
N GLN A 64 25.67 -5.57 -32.08
CA GLN A 64 25.50 -5.83 -30.65
C GLN A 64 25.82 -7.28 -30.26
N GLY A 65 25.71 -8.24 -31.18
CA GLY A 65 26.11 -9.64 -30.93
C GLY A 65 27.63 -9.87 -31.04
N VAL A 66 28.38 -8.91 -31.57
CA VAL A 66 29.85 -9.00 -31.73
C VAL A 66 30.58 -8.27 -30.59
N ILE A 67 29.89 -7.37 -29.88
CA ILE A 67 30.47 -6.60 -28.78
C ILE A 67 30.48 -7.45 -27.51
N GLU A 68 31.68 -7.78 -27.02
CA GLU A 68 31.88 -8.48 -25.75
C GLU A 68 31.53 -7.55 -24.57
N ILE A 69 30.52 -7.91 -23.78
CA ILE A 69 30.14 -7.17 -22.57
C ILE A 69 31.10 -7.56 -21.44
N GLN A 70 32.20 -6.81 -21.27
CA GLN A 70 33.13 -6.96 -20.14
C GLN A 70 32.68 -6.11 -18.95
N ASN A 71 31.55 -6.50 -18.33
CA ASN A 71 31.11 -5.87 -17.08
C ASN A 71 31.56 -6.75 -15.88
N PRO A 72 32.53 -6.31 -15.06
CA PRO A 72 33.02 -7.08 -13.92
C PRO A 72 31.97 -7.29 -12.82
N ASN A 73 30.87 -6.54 -12.84
CA ASN A 73 29.74 -6.70 -11.92
C ASN A 73 28.57 -7.50 -12.54
N LEU A 74 28.75 -8.11 -13.72
CA LEU A 74 27.73 -8.94 -14.34
C LEU A 74 27.63 -10.27 -13.58
N VAL A 75 26.74 -10.32 -12.60
CA VAL A 75 26.45 -11.55 -11.86
C VAL A 75 25.53 -12.43 -12.72
N LYS A 76 26.09 -13.51 -13.28
CA LYS A 76 25.30 -14.53 -13.99
C LYS A 76 24.39 -15.25 -13.00
N GLN A 77 23.09 -15.31 -13.29
CA GLN A 77 22.15 -16.05 -12.47
C GLN A 77 22.51 -17.55 -12.51
N LYS A 78 22.59 -18.18 -11.33
CA LYS A 78 22.85 -19.63 -11.22
C LYS A 78 21.57 -20.31 -10.79
N ASN A 79 21.13 -21.31 -11.56
CA ASN A 79 19.97 -22.13 -11.22
C ASN A 79 20.32 -23.04 -10.02
N VAL A 80 19.90 -22.66 -8.82
CA VAL A 80 20.07 -23.46 -7.60
C VAL A 80 18.88 -24.40 -7.44
N LYS A 81 19.15 -25.67 -7.14
CA LYS A 81 18.10 -26.67 -6.90
C LYS A 81 17.39 -26.37 -5.57
N ALA A 82 16.06 -26.35 -5.56
CA ALA A 82 15.23 -26.03 -4.39
C ALA A 82 15.58 -26.83 -3.11
N ARG A 83 16.12 -28.05 -3.24
CA ARG A 83 16.55 -28.88 -2.10
C ARG A 83 17.79 -28.36 -1.35
N ALA A 84 18.53 -27.43 -1.92
CA ALA A 84 19.75 -26.86 -1.34
C ALA A 84 19.51 -25.48 -0.70
N VAL A 85 18.26 -25.01 -0.64
CA VAL A 85 17.90 -23.74 0.00
C VAL A 85 17.62 -24.00 1.47
N ASP A 86 18.54 -23.57 2.34
CA ASP A 86 18.37 -23.62 3.79
C ASP A 86 17.32 -22.58 4.24
N LEU A 87 16.07 -23.03 4.47
CA LEU A 87 14.97 -22.18 4.96
C LEU A 87 15.17 -21.69 6.40
N GLU A 88 16.10 -22.29 7.15
CA GLU A 88 16.41 -21.90 8.54
C GLU A 88 17.31 -20.66 8.62
N LYS A 89 17.98 -20.30 7.51
CA LYS A 89 18.75 -19.06 7.44
C LYS A 89 17.77 -17.94 7.14
N THR A 90 17.24 -17.32 8.20
CA THR A 90 16.56 -16.03 8.08
C THR A 90 17.53 -15.09 7.36
N THR A 91 17.19 -14.69 6.14
CA THR A 91 17.90 -13.62 5.45
C THR A 91 18.01 -12.46 6.43
N GLU A 92 19.22 -11.95 6.64
CA GLU A 92 19.41 -10.85 7.56
C GLU A 92 18.64 -9.65 6.99
N LEU A 93 17.43 -9.43 7.51
CA LEU A 93 16.52 -8.38 7.07
C LEU A 93 17.33 -7.08 6.99
N PHE A 94 17.24 -6.41 5.84
CA PHE A 94 17.94 -5.16 5.63
C PHE A 94 17.53 -4.18 6.73
N LYS A 95 18.43 -3.27 7.13
CA LYS A 95 18.16 -2.29 8.21
C LYS A 95 16.80 -1.60 8.04
N ARG A 96 16.43 -1.30 6.79
CA ARG A 96 15.13 -0.71 6.42
C ARG A 96 13.95 -1.61 6.76
N GLU A 97 14.03 -2.88 6.41
CA GLU A 97 12.98 -3.87 6.66
C GLU A 97 12.77 -4.09 8.17
N ARG A 98 13.85 -4.07 8.96
CA ARG A 98 13.76 -4.18 10.42
C ARG A 98 13.02 -3.00 11.04
N GLU A 99 13.35 -1.77 10.62
CA GLU A 99 12.69 -0.56 11.11
C GLU A 99 11.21 -0.50 10.71
N GLU A 100 10.86 -0.98 9.52
CA GLU A 100 9.47 -1.06 9.05
C GLU A 100 8.65 -2.07 9.86
N ILE A 101 9.21 -3.26 10.13
CA ILE A 101 8.56 -4.26 10.98
C ILE A 101 8.38 -3.75 12.41
N GLU A 102 9.37 -3.04 12.95
CA GLU A 102 9.26 -2.45 14.28
C GLU A 102 8.19 -1.36 14.33
N LYS A 103 8.09 -0.50 13.30
CA LYS A 103 6.99 0.48 13.18
C LYS A 103 5.62 -0.18 13.15
N GLN A 104 5.47 -1.25 12.37
CA GLN A 104 4.22 -2.02 12.30
C GLN A 104 3.87 -2.61 13.67
N ARG A 105 4.83 -3.27 14.34
CA ARG A 105 4.63 -3.84 15.69
C ARG A 105 4.26 -2.79 16.72
N VAL A 106 4.88 -1.61 16.68
CA VAL A 106 4.55 -0.50 17.59
C VAL A 106 3.13 0.00 17.33
N HIS A 107 2.74 0.15 16.06
CA HIS A 107 1.40 0.56 15.68
C HIS A 107 0.34 -0.45 16.15
N GLU A 108 0.55 -1.74 15.88
CA GLU A 108 -0.32 -2.82 16.34
C GLU A 108 -0.46 -2.86 17.85
N ARG A 109 0.66 -2.71 18.57
CA ARG A 109 0.66 -2.66 20.04
C ARG A 109 -0.16 -1.46 20.53
N TYR A 110 -0.01 -0.30 19.90
CA TYR A 110 -0.78 0.88 20.25
C TYR A 110 -2.28 0.65 20.03
N MET A 111 -2.67 0.12 18.87
CA MET A 111 -4.07 -0.22 18.56
C MET A 111 -4.64 -1.22 19.57
N LYS A 112 -3.90 -2.28 19.89
CA LYS A 112 -4.28 -3.27 20.91
C LYS A 112 -4.46 -2.65 22.29
N LEU A 113 -3.61 -1.71 22.69
CA LEU A 113 -3.75 -0.99 23.96
C LEU A 113 -4.95 -0.03 23.97
N GLN A 114 -5.25 0.58 22.82
CA GLN A 114 -6.40 1.46 22.62
C GLN A 114 -7.70 0.66 22.79
N GLU A 115 -7.80 -0.51 22.15
CA GLU A 115 -8.93 -1.44 22.30
C GLU A 115 -9.11 -1.90 23.75
N GLN A 116 -8.00 -2.19 24.43
CA GLN A 116 -7.99 -2.51 25.86
C GLN A 116 -8.32 -1.31 26.77
N ARG A 117 -8.50 -0.11 26.19
CA ARG A 117 -8.75 1.15 26.89
C ARG A 117 -7.66 1.53 27.90
N LYS A 118 -6.43 1.07 27.64
CA LYS A 118 -5.26 1.31 28.49
C LYS A 118 -4.45 2.52 28.05
N THR A 119 -4.69 3.07 26.86
CA THR A 119 -4.07 4.31 26.42
C THR A 119 -4.65 5.50 27.18
N GLU A 120 -3.82 6.51 27.44
CA GLU A 120 -4.24 7.77 28.07
C GLU A 120 -5.39 8.44 27.29
N HIS A 121 -5.40 8.28 25.97
CA HIS A 121 -6.48 8.80 25.13
C HIS A 121 -7.81 8.09 25.41
N ALA A 122 -7.81 6.76 25.40
CA ALA A 122 -9.02 5.98 25.70
C ALA A 122 -9.54 6.21 27.12
N ARG A 123 -8.65 6.42 28.10
CA ARG A 123 -9.03 6.79 29.47
C ARG A 123 -9.78 8.12 29.52
N LYS A 124 -9.25 9.16 28.87
CA LYS A 124 -9.89 10.48 28.78
C LYS A 124 -11.25 10.43 28.08
N ASP A 125 -11.36 9.62 27.02
CA ASP A 125 -12.63 9.45 26.31
C ASP A 125 -13.69 8.78 27.20
N LEU A 126 -13.30 7.77 27.99
CA LEU A 126 -14.20 7.18 28.99
C LEU A 126 -14.59 8.19 30.07
N GLU A 127 -13.63 8.92 30.64
CA GLU A 127 -13.89 9.97 31.64
C GLU A 127 -14.90 11.00 31.11
N ARG A 128 -14.71 11.44 29.86
CA ARG A 128 -15.65 12.34 29.19
C ARG A 128 -17.06 11.73 29.09
N LEU A 129 -17.17 10.45 28.71
CA LEU A 129 -18.46 9.76 28.65
C LEU A 129 -19.12 9.64 30.04
N THR A 130 -18.33 9.34 31.08
CA THR A 130 -18.85 9.26 32.45
C THR A 130 -19.41 10.59 32.93
N LEU A 131 -18.74 11.70 32.62
CA LEU A 131 -19.20 13.05 32.94
C LEU A 131 -20.54 13.36 32.22
N ILE A 132 -20.65 13.01 30.94
CA ILE A 132 -21.90 13.18 30.18
C ILE A 132 -23.02 12.33 30.79
N TRP A 133 -22.74 11.09 31.19
CA TRP A 133 -23.72 10.24 31.87
C TRP A 133 -24.18 10.82 33.20
N GLN A 134 -23.26 11.37 33.99
CA GLN A 134 -23.59 12.06 35.25
C GLN A 134 -24.48 13.27 35.00
N GLN A 135 -24.12 14.15 34.06
CA GLN A 135 -24.92 15.32 33.71
C GLN A 135 -26.34 14.95 33.25
N ARG A 136 -26.48 13.88 32.45
CA ARG A 136 -27.79 13.39 32.01
C ARG A 136 -28.61 12.83 33.18
N ALA A 137 -27.98 12.09 34.08
CA ALA A 137 -28.65 11.55 35.26
C ALA A 137 -29.10 12.65 36.23
N GLU A 138 -28.28 13.69 36.43
CA GLU A 138 -28.64 14.85 37.24
C GLU A 138 -29.78 15.66 36.62
N ALA A 139 -29.74 15.89 35.29
CA ALA A 139 -30.81 16.57 34.58
C ALA A 139 -32.14 15.80 34.61
N ALA A 140 -32.11 14.47 34.60
CA ALA A 140 -33.31 13.64 34.72
C ALA A 140 -33.87 13.57 36.15
N LYS A 141 -33.06 13.87 37.17
CA LYS A 141 -33.47 13.93 38.58
C LYS A 141 -34.02 15.30 38.98
N LYS A 142 -33.77 16.34 38.17
CA LYS A 142 -34.25 17.71 38.37
C LYS A 142 -35.59 17.91 37.68
#